data_AF-A0A7L1AGD2-F1
#
_entry.id   AF-A0A7L1AGD2-F1
#
_cell.length_a   1.000
_cell.length_b   1.000
_cell.length_c   1.000
_cell.angle_alpha   90.00
_cell.angle_beta   90.00
_cell.angle_gamma   90.00
#
_symmetry.space_group_name_H-M   'P 1'
#
loop_
_entity.id
_entity.type
_entity.pdbx_description
1 polymer ?
#
loop_
_entity_poly.entity_id
_entity_poly.type
_entity_poly.pdbx_seq_one_letter_code
_entity_poly.pdbx_strand_id
1 'polypeptide(L)'
;SNVAASNAKLALFYDWLFFNPEKDSIMNIEPAILVMHHSMKPHPAITATLLDFMCRIIPNFYPPLEAHVRQGVFNSLTHIVEKRVLAHLAPLFDNPKLDKELRAMLREKFPEFCSSPSPPIEVKIEEPVPMEMENHLEKDDGCYDNAEAAFSDDEEELNSKGKKREFRFHPIKESIVEEPVDITPFLEQLDESLRDKVLQLQKGSDTEAQCEVMQEIVDQVLEEDFDSEQLSVLASCLQELFKAHFRGEVLPEEITEESLEESVGKPLYLIFRNLCQMQEDNSGFSLLLDLLSELYQKQPKIGYHLLYYLRASKAALGRMGLYESFAQATQLGELHTCLMMDMKACQEDDVRLLCFLTPSIYTEFPDETLRSGELLNMIVAVIDSFQLQELVCHVMMGNLVMFRKDSVLNILIQSLDWETFEQYCTWQLFLAHNIPLETIIPILQHLKYKEHPEALSCLLLQLRREKPSEEMVKMVLSRPCHPEDQFTTSILRHWGLRHDDLLGEHIKALLIKNNSLPRKRQ
;
A
#
# COMPACT_ATOMS: atom_id res chain seq x y z
N SER A 1 1.26 3.30 6.33
CA SER A 1 1.53 4.68 6.81
C SER A 1 0.88 4.93 8.17
N ASN A 2 1.62 5.43 9.17
CA ASN A 2 1.11 5.77 10.52
C ASN A 2 0.13 6.94 10.50
N VAL A 3 0.30 7.88 9.57
CA VAL A 3 -0.62 9.01 9.35
C VAL A 3 -1.96 8.49 8.85
N ALA A 4 -1.96 7.60 7.85
CA ALA A 4 -3.19 6.99 7.34
C ALA A 4 -3.93 6.19 8.43
N ALA A 5 -3.21 5.41 9.23
CA ALA A 5 -3.81 4.67 10.34
C ALA A 5 -4.39 5.59 11.42
N SER A 6 -3.69 6.69 11.76
CA SER A 6 -4.19 7.67 12.72
C SER A 6 -5.42 8.41 12.19
N ASN A 7 -5.42 8.76 10.91
CA ASN A 7 -6.57 9.36 10.23
C ASN A 7 -7.76 8.39 10.17
N ALA A 8 -7.52 7.11 9.93
CA ALA A 8 -8.57 6.09 9.94
C ALA A 8 -9.19 5.91 11.35
N LYS A 9 -8.36 5.87 12.40
CA LYS A 9 -8.85 5.84 13.79
C LYS A 9 -9.62 7.11 14.14
N LEU A 10 -9.13 8.27 13.73
CA LEU A 10 -9.82 9.54 13.93
C LEU A 10 -11.17 9.54 13.21
N ALA A 11 -11.22 9.12 11.95
CA ALA A 11 -12.46 9.02 11.19
C ALA A 11 -13.47 8.08 11.86
N LEU A 12 -13.00 6.94 12.37
CA LEU A 12 -13.84 5.97 13.08
C LEU A 12 -14.44 6.50 14.39
N PHE A 13 -13.71 7.37 15.09
CA PHE A 13 -14.16 8.00 16.34
C PHE A 13 -14.66 9.44 16.19
N TYR A 14 -14.74 9.98 14.98
CA TYR A 14 -15.03 11.41 14.77
C TYR A 14 -16.40 11.79 15.33
N ASP A 15 -17.41 10.96 15.00
CA ASP A 15 -18.78 11.14 15.48
C ASP A 15 -18.94 10.89 16.99
N TRP A 16 -17.97 10.25 17.64
CA TRP A 16 -17.99 10.03 19.09
C TRP A 16 -17.63 11.29 19.87
N LEU A 17 -16.77 12.16 19.32
CA LEU A 17 -16.16 13.27 20.08
C LEU A 17 -17.20 14.26 20.60
N PHE A 18 -18.29 14.51 19.86
CA PHE A 18 -19.34 15.44 20.28
C PHE A 18 -20.74 14.81 20.23
N PHE A 19 -20.81 13.49 20.39
CA PHE A 19 -22.05 12.74 20.26
C PHE A 19 -23.16 13.24 21.21
N ASN A 20 -24.31 13.53 20.62
CA ASN A 20 -25.52 13.91 21.32
C ASN A 20 -26.64 12.87 21.10
N PRO A 21 -27.01 12.09 22.14
CA PRO A 21 -28.05 11.06 22.04
C PRO A 21 -29.43 11.53 21.55
N GLU A 22 -29.73 12.84 21.66
CA GLU A 22 -31.01 13.41 21.20
C GLU A 22 -31.01 13.74 19.70
N LYS A 23 -29.84 13.90 19.07
CA LYS A 23 -29.68 14.38 17.70
C LYS A 23 -29.04 13.36 16.77
N ASP A 24 -28.06 12.62 17.29
CA ASP A 24 -27.18 11.79 16.49
C ASP A 24 -27.65 10.33 16.49
N SER A 25 -27.38 9.63 15.39
CA SER A 25 -27.80 8.24 15.20
C SER A 25 -26.82 7.27 15.84
N ILE A 26 -27.33 6.21 16.45
CA ILE A 26 -26.52 5.08 16.95
C ILE A 26 -25.62 4.47 15.85
N MET A 27 -26.08 4.49 14.60
CA MET A 27 -25.34 3.96 13.44
C MET A 27 -24.01 4.70 13.18
N ASN A 28 -23.85 5.91 13.70
CA ASN A 28 -22.60 6.68 13.54
C ASN A 28 -21.51 6.19 14.50
N ILE A 29 -21.89 5.59 15.64
CA ILE A 29 -20.95 5.18 16.70
C ILE A 29 -20.84 3.66 16.83
N GLU A 30 -21.87 2.92 16.42
CA GLU A 30 -21.94 1.44 16.46
C GLU A 30 -20.76 0.73 15.75
N PRO A 31 -20.30 1.15 14.55
CA PRO A 31 -19.25 0.42 13.83
C PRO A 31 -17.96 0.31 14.64
N ALA A 32 -17.55 1.39 15.32
CA ALA A 32 -16.30 1.43 16.09
C ALA A 32 -16.32 0.43 17.26
N ILE A 33 -17.44 0.37 17.99
CA ILE A 33 -17.56 -0.52 19.15
C ILE A 33 -17.70 -1.99 18.74
N LEU A 34 -18.39 -2.28 17.64
CA LEU A 34 -18.51 -3.64 17.11
C LEU A 34 -17.18 -4.14 16.58
N VAL A 35 -16.40 -3.31 15.87
CA VAL A 35 -15.04 -3.66 15.45
C VAL A 35 -14.19 -4.02 16.67
N MET A 36 -14.22 -3.22 17.73
CA MET A 36 -13.52 -3.53 18.98
C MET A 36 -13.97 -4.87 19.59
N HIS A 37 -15.28 -5.12 19.67
CA HIS A 37 -15.84 -6.34 20.24
C HIS A 37 -15.48 -7.61 19.44
N HIS A 38 -15.68 -7.58 18.12
CA HIS A 38 -15.46 -8.74 17.26
C HIS A 38 -13.97 -9.03 17.01
N SER A 39 -13.09 -8.02 17.05
CA SER A 39 -11.64 -8.23 16.91
C SER A 39 -10.96 -8.72 18.19
N MET A 40 -11.57 -8.58 19.37
CA MET A 40 -10.96 -8.97 20.65
C MET A 40 -10.57 -10.46 20.72
N LYS A 41 -11.32 -11.34 20.05
CA LYS A 41 -11.00 -12.77 19.97
C LYS A 41 -9.88 -13.08 18.95
N PRO A 42 -10.04 -12.76 17.64
CA PRO A 42 -9.08 -13.14 16.60
C PRO A 42 -7.85 -12.23 16.54
N HIS A 43 -7.99 -10.93 16.82
CA HIS A 43 -6.95 -9.91 16.63
C HIS A 43 -6.97 -8.86 17.76
N PRO A 44 -6.62 -9.22 19.01
CA PRO A 44 -6.74 -8.34 20.18
C PRO A 44 -5.94 -7.03 20.07
N ALA A 45 -4.89 -7.02 19.24
CA ALA A 45 -4.11 -5.81 18.95
C ALA A 45 -4.96 -4.70 18.31
N ILE A 46 -5.93 -5.04 17.45
CA ILE A 46 -6.83 -4.05 16.84
C ILE A 46 -7.62 -3.35 17.94
N THR A 47 -8.30 -4.11 18.80
CA THR A 47 -9.06 -3.56 19.92
C THR A 47 -8.20 -2.71 20.85
N ALA A 48 -7.00 -3.20 21.21
CA ALA A 48 -6.08 -2.47 22.08
C ALA A 48 -5.72 -1.09 21.49
N THR A 49 -5.36 -1.04 20.21
CA THR A 49 -4.97 0.21 19.56
C THR A 49 -6.13 1.20 19.38
N LEU A 50 -7.37 0.72 19.28
CA LEU A 50 -8.56 1.57 19.19
C LEU A 50 -8.95 2.13 20.56
N LEU A 51 -8.90 1.29 21.62
CA LEU A 51 -9.15 1.73 22.99
C LEU A 51 -8.09 2.73 23.47
N ASP A 52 -6.81 2.49 23.16
CA ASP A 52 -5.72 3.43 23.47
C ASP A 52 -5.92 4.77 22.75
N PHE A 53 -6.26 4.73 21.46
CA PHE A 53 -6.56 5.94 20.69
C PHE A 53 -7.75 6.71 21.27
N MET A 54 -8.85 6.03 21.59
CA MET A 54 -10.04 6.64 22.20
C MET A 54 -9.71 7.33 23.54
N CYS A 55 -8.83 6.76 24.36
CA CYS A 55 -8.43 7.38 25.61
C CYS A 55 -7.51 8.60 25.39
N ARG A 56 -6.59 8.52 24.42
CA ARG A 56 -5.62 9.59 24.12
C ARG A 56 -6.21 10.75 23.33
N ILE A 57 -7.24 10.53 22.51
CA ILE A 57 -7.84 11.59 21.69
C ILE A 57 -8.62 12.60 22.55
N ILE A 58 -9.14 12.19 23.70
CA ILE A 58 -9.93 13.04 24.61
C ILE A 58 -9.18 14.32 25.03
N PRO A 59 -7.96 14.25 25.63
CA PRO A 59 -7.20 15.44 26.00
C PRO A 59 -6.50 16.12 24.82
N ASN A 60 -6.28 15.42 23.70
CA ASN A 60 -5.40 15.88 22.62
C ASN A 60 -6.13 16.40 21.36
N PHE A 61 -7.43 16.11 21.18
CA PHE A 61 -8.15 16.53 19.98
C PHE A 61 -8.24 18.05 19.86
N TYR A 62 -8.77 18.69 20.91
CA TYR A 62 -8.79 20.14 21.04
C TYR A 62 -8.83 20.51 22.52
N PRO A 63 -7.67 20.78 23.16
CA PRO A 63 -7.57 20.97 24.61
C PRO A 63 -8.59 21.96 25.21
N PRO A 64 -8.95 23.08 24.57
CA PRO A 64 -9.96 23.99 25.11
C PRO A 64 -11.37 23.38 25.25
N LEU A 65 -11.69 22.31 24.50
CA LEU A 65 -12.98 21.62 24.56
C LEU A 65 -12.87 20.20 25.13
N GLU A 66 -11.79 19.86 25.83
CA GLU A 66 -11.57 18.52 26.42
C GLU A 66 -12.81 18.02 27.17
N ALA A 67 -13.43 18.87 28.00
CA ALA A 67 -14.62 18.51 28.78
C ALA A 67 -15.80 18.08 27.90
N HIS A 68 -15.99 18.73 26.74
CA HIS A 68 -17.04 18.39 25.79
C HIS A 68 -16.69 17.10 25.04
N VAL A 69 -15.42 16.93 24.65
CA VAL A 69 -14.95 15.71 23.99
C VAL A 69 -15.13 14.49 24.88
N ARG A 70 -14.72 14.61 26.15
CA ARG A 70 -14.93 13.57 27.17
C ARG A 70 -16.40 13.24 27.34
N GLN A 71 -17.28 14.25 27.35
CA GLN A 71 -18.72 14.05 27.48
C GLN A 71 -19.31 13.36 26.24
N GLY A 72 -18.88 13.71 25.02
CA GLY A 72 -19.33 13.05 23.80
C GLY A 72 -18.96 11.56 23.78
N VAL A 73 -17.72 11.22 24.12
CA VAL A 73 -17.29 9.81 24.21
C VAL A 73 -18.07 9.07 25.30
N PHE A 74 -18.29 9.69 26.46
CA PHE A 74 -19.09 9.11 27.55
C PHE A 74 -20.56 8.88 27.13
N ASN A 75 -21.17 9.85 26.46
CA ASN A 75 -22.53 9.74 25.92
C ASN A 75 -22.60 8.60 24.89
N SER A 76 -21.59 8.48 24.03
CA SER A 76 -21.50 7.41 23.02
C SER A 76 -21.53 6.03 23.69
N LEU A 77 -20.64 5.81 24.68
CA LEU A 77 -20.55 4.55 25.42
C LEU A 77 -21.86 4.24 26.19
N THR A 78 -22.45 5.25 26.83
CA THR A 78 -23.75 5.11 27.51
C THR A 78 -24.84 4.70 26.54
N HIS A 79 -24.94 5.38 25.41
CA HIS A 79 -25.99 5.15 24.42
C HIS A 79 -25.85 3.78 23.74
N ILE A 80 -24.62 3.31 23.51
CA ILE A 80 -24.31 1.95 23.04
C ILE A 80 -24.89 0.89 23.98
N VAL A 81 -24.72 1.08 25.30
CA VAL A 81 -25.26 0.15 26.31
C VAL A 81 -26.78 0.26 26.39
N GLU A 82 -27.34 1.47 26.40
CA GLU A 82 -28.79 1.71 26.42
C GLU A 82 -29.52 1.08 25.24
N LYS A 83 -28.95 1.21 24.04
CA LYS A 83 -29.49 0.63 22.79
C LYS A 83 -29.17 -0.85 22.64
N ARG A 84 -28.44 -1.45 23.58
CA ARG A 84 -28.03 -2.86 23.59
C ARG A 84 -27.21 -3.27 22.35
N VAL A 85 -26.45 -2.33 21.76
CA VAL A 85 -25.43 -2.68 20.75
C VAL A 85 -24.41 -3.62 21.39
N LEU A 86 -24.01 -3.31 22.63
CA LEU A 86 -23.37 -4.27 23.54
C LEU A 86 -24.13 -4.28 24.86
N ALA A 87 -24.39 -5.47 25.40
CA ALA A 87 -25.09 -5.60 26.69
C ALA A 87 -24.27 -5.00 27.86
N HIS A 88 -22.95 -5.23 27.85
CA HIS A 88 -22.03 -4.71 28.87
C HIS A 88 -20.66 -4.43 28.24
N LEU A 89 -20.01 -3.34 28.70
CA LEU A 89 -18.66 -2.96 28.24
C LEU A 89 -17.53 -3.59 29.07
N ALA A 90 -17.82 -4.06 30.29
CA ALA A 90 -16.82 -4.67 31.17
C ALA A 90 -16.01 -5.83 30.53
N PRO A 91 -16.61 -6.78 29.76
CA PRO A 91 -15.85 -7.83 29.08
C PRO A 91 -14.85 -7.33 28.02
N LEU A 92 -15.09 -6.11 27.51
CA LEU A 92 -14.21 -5.43 26.57
C LEU A 92 -13.13 -4.63 27.31
N PHE A 93 -13.51 -3.86 28.34
CA PHE A 93 -12.65 -2.91 29.03
C PHE A 93 -11.69 -3.57 30.03
N ASP A 94 -12.09 -4.69 30.65
CA ASP A 94 -11.23 -5.45 31.59
C ASP A 94 -10.77 -6.80 31.00
N ASN A 95 -10.69 -6.89 29.68
CA ASN A 95 -10.29 -8.12 29.02
C ASN A 95 -8.82 -8.47 29.36
N PRO A 96 -8.50 -9.70 29.80
CA PRO A 96 -7.13 -10.06 30.18
C PRO A 96 -6.13 -10.05 29.02
N LYS A 97 -6.59 -10.02 27.76
CA LYS A 97 -5.73 -9.86 26.58
C LYS A 97 -5.22 -8.43 26.38
N LEU A 98 -5.82 -7.44 27.06
CA LEU A 98 -5.32 -6.06 27.07
C LEU A 98 -4.18 -5.92 28.09
N ASP A 99 -3.19 -5.13 27.73
CA ASP A 99 -2.07 -4.80 28.60
C ASP A 99 -2.55 -4.10 29.88
N LYS A 100 -1.71 -4.15 30.93
CA LYS A 100 -2.09 -3.65 32.25
C LYS A 100 -2.24 -2.13 32.27
N GLU A 101 -1.46 -1.40 31.47
CA GLU A 101 -1.47 0.06 31.43
C GLU A 101 -2.74 0.58 30.77
N LEU A 102 -3.13 0.02 29.62
CA LEU A 102 -4.37 0.37 28.95
C LEU A 102 -5.61 0.09 29.82
N ARG A 103 -5.65 -1.05 30.53
CA ARG A 103 -6.75 -1.34 31.47
C ARG A 103 -6.80 -0.36 32.63
N ALA A 104 -5.65 0.08 33.14
CA ALA A 104 -5.60 1.12 34.17
C ALA A 104 -6.13 2.46 33.62
N MET A 105 -5.73 2.84 32.40
CA MET A 105 -6.20 4.05 31.72
C MET A 105 -7.71 4.04 31.49
N LEU A 106 -8.27 2.91 31.05
CA LEU A 106 -9.72 2.75 30.87
C LEU A 106 -10.48 2.90 32.20
N ARG A 107 -9.98 2.29 33.29
CA ARG A 107 -10.60 2.44 34.62
C ARG A 107 -10.51 3.86 35.17
N GLU A 108 -9.45 4.58 34.87
CA GLU A 108 -9.29 5.99 35.27
C GLU A 108 -10.28 6.89 34.52
N LYS A 109 -10.43 6.70 33.21
CA LYS A 109 -11.26 7.55 32.35
C LYS A 109 -12.75 7.18 32.42
N PHE A 110 -13.07 5.91 32.62
CA PHE A 110 -14.41 5.33 32.45
C PHE A 110 -14.76 4.29 33.54
N PRO A 111 -14.68 4.63 34.83
CA PRO A 111 -14.90 3.67 35.92
C PRO A 111 -16.30 3.02 35.90
N GLU A 112 -17.30 3.73 35.40
CA GLU A 112 -18.70 3.28 35.32
C GLU A 112 -18.90 2.10 34.37
N PHE A 113 -18.04 1.96 33.36
CA PHE A 113 -18.13 0.90 32.35
C PHE A 113 -17.22 -0.30 32.64
N CYS A 114 -16.34 -0.19 33.64
CA CYS A 114 -15.43 -1.26 34.06
C CYS A 114 -16.03 -2.22 35.09
N SER A 115 -17.17 -1.90 35.69
CA SER A 115 -17.82 -2.73 36.71
C SER A 115 -19.06 -3.38 36.12
N SER A 116 -19.23 -4.69 36.29
CA SER A 116 -20.54 -5.31 36.02
C SER A 116 -21.55 -4.83 37.07
N PRO A 117 -22.75 -4.37 36.68
CA PRO A 117 -23.77 -4.05 37.67
C PRO A 117 -24.12 -5.32 38.45
N SER A 118 -24.18 -5.20 39.78
CA SER A 118 -24.76 -6.23 40.64
C SER A 118 -26.23 -6.45 40.25
N PRO A 119 -26.77 -7.68 40.33
CA PRO A 119 -28.17 -7.90 40.00
C PRO A 119 -29.07 -7.02 40.87
N PRO A 120 -30.14 -6.41 40.32
CA PRO A 120 -31.02 -5.54 41.09
C PRO A 120 -31.72 -6.33 42.20
N ILE A 121 -31.71 -5.78 43.40
CA ILE A 121 -32.50 -6.24 44.54
C ILE A 121 -33.97 -6.11 44.15
N GLU A 122 -34.62 -7.25 43.89
CA GLU A 122 -36.07 -7.32 43.77
C GLU A 122 -36.71 -6.90 45.10
N VAL A 123 -37.35 -5.74 45.09
CA VAL A 123 -38.29 -5.35 46.15
C VAL A 123 -39.55 -6.18 45.94
N LYS A 124 -39.75 -7.14 46.83
CA LYS A 124 -40.97 -7.93 47.02
C LYS A 124 -42.23 -7.06 46.95
N ILE A 125 -43.18 -7.45 46.10
CA ILE A 125 -44.60 -7.27 46.36
C ILE A 125 -45.27 -8.64 46.21
N GLU A 126 -46.06 -8.97 47.23
CA GLU A 126 -46.64 -10.27 47.52
C GLU A 126 -47.74 -10.72 46.54
N GLU A 127 -47.85 -12.05 46.48
CA GLU A 127 -48.71 -12.99 45.76
C GLU A 127 -50.24 -12.79 45.95
N PRO A 128 -51.14 -13.42 45.13
CA PRO A 128 -51.43 -14.85 45.34
C PRO A 128 -51.72 -15.72 44.08
N VAL A 129 -51.26 -16.98 44.18
CA VAL A 129 -51.62 -18.22 43.45
C VAL A 129 -53.04 -18.69 43.89
N PRO A 130 -53.69 -19.80 43.40
CA PRO A 130 -53.23 -20.88 42.51
C PRO A 130 -54.26 -21.46 41.49
N MET A 131 -53.80 -22.32 40.58
CA MET A 131 -54.34 -23.69 40.42
C MET A 131 -53.45 -24.56 39.53
N GLU A 132 -53.24 -25.78 40.02
CA GLU A 132 -52.30 -26.82 39.61
C GLU A 132 -52.80 -27.66 38.42
N MET A 133 -51.88 -28.22 37.63
CA MET A 133 -51.82 -29.67 37.38
C MET A 133 -50.45 -30.08 36.83
N GLU A 134 -49.88 -31.08 37.49
CA GLU A 134 -48.57 -31.68 37.28
C GLU A 134 -48.45 -32.43 35.95
N ASN A 135 -47.24 -32.40 35.34
CA ASN A 135 -46.52 -33.61 34.97
C ASN A 135 -45.04 -33.34 34.61
N HIS A 136 -44.17 -33.94 35.43
CA HIS A 136 -42.86 -34.54 35.15
C HIS A 136 -41.81 -33.84 34.24
N LEU A 137 -40.80 -33.28 34.94
CA LEU A 137 -39.34 -33.23 34.69
C LEU A 137 -38.80 -33.81 33.36
N GLU A 138 -38.09 -32.99 32.58
CA GLU A 138 -36.64 -33.08 32.33
C GLU A 138 -36.13 -31.92 31.44
N LYS A 139 -35.15 -31.16 31.96
CA LYS A 139 -34.18 -30.24 31.31
C LYS A 139 -34.68 -29.27 30.23
N ASP A 140 -34.92 -28.03 30.66
CA ASP A 140 -34.96 -26.83 29.84
C ASP A 140 -33.52 -26.35 29.58
N ASP A 141 -33.03 -26.49 28.34
CA ASP A 141 -31.89 -25.73 27.82
C ASP A 141 -32.47 -24.64 26.93
N GLY A 142 -32.39 -23.41 27.44
CA GLY A 142 -32.98 -22.22 26.84
C GLY A 142 -32.48 -21.96 25.43
N CYS A 143 -33.45 -21.79 24.55
CA CYS A 143 -33.35 -21.18 23.23
C CYS A 143 -32.69 -19.79 23.31
N TYR A 144 -31.43 -19.72 22.91
CA TYR A 144 -30.85 -18.56 22.24
C TYR A 144 -30.00 -19.10 21.10
N ASP A 145 -30.48 -18.92 19.87
CA ASP A 145 -29.72 -19.14 18.64
C ASP A 145 -28.41 -18.35 18.73
N ASN A 146 -27.29 -19.08 18.79
CA ASN A 146 -25.98 -18.56 18.40
C ASN A 146 -25.99 -18.35 16.88
N ALA A 147 -26.65 -17.28 16.43
CA ALA A 147 -26.34 -16.70 15.13
C ALA A 147 -24.99 -15.99 15.27
N GLU A 148 -23.91 -16.72 15.00
CA GLU A 148 -22.61 -16.11 14.71
C GLU A 148 -22.83 -15.10 13.58
N ALA A 149 -22.63 -13.81 13.87
CA ALA A 149 -22.48 -12.80 12.83
C ALA A 149 -21.18 -13.10 12.08
N ALA A 150 -21.28 -13.96 11.07
CA ALA A 150 -20.27 -14.10 10.04
C ALA A 150 -20.33 -12.87 9.14
N PHE A 151 -19.17 -12.43 8.65
CA PHE A 151 -19.10 -11.47 7.56
C PHE A 151 -19.99 -11.96 6.40
N SER A 152 -20.78 -11.08 5.80
CA SER A 152 -21.63 -11.39 4.65
C SER A 152 -20.74 -11.73 3.45
N ASP A 153 -20.34 -12.99 3.36
CA ASP A 153 -19.68 -13.59 2.20
C ASP A 153 -20.79 -14.11 1.28
N ASP A 154 -21.39 -13.21 0.49
CA ASP A 154 -22.29 -13.59 -0.61
C ASP A 154 -21.44 -14.05 -1.80
N GLU A 155 -20.84 -15.24 -1.68
CA GLU A 155 -20.24 -15.98 -2.79
C GLU A 155 -21.05 -17.28 -2.97
N GLU A 156 -22.01 -17.27 -3.91
CA GLU A 156 -22.57 -18.51 -4.44
C GLU A 156 -21.45 -19.32 -5.09
N GLU A 157 -21.16 -20.49 -4.51
CA GLU A 157 -20.14 -21.43 -4.98
C GLU A 157 -20.29 -21.76 -6.48
N LEU A 158 -19.48 -21.12 -7.31
CA LEU A 158 -19.14 -21.61 -8.65
C LEU A 158 -17.66 -21.99 -8.68
N ASN A 159 -17.47 -23.27 -8.40
CA ASN A 159 -16.27 -24.09 -8.56
C ASN A 159 -15.37 -23.64 -9.74
N SER A 160 -14.37 -22.80 -9.44
CA SER A 160 -13.24 -22.56 -10.33
C SER A 160 -11.96 -22.45 -9.50
N LYS A 161 -10.96 -23.25 -9.88
CA LYS A 161 -9.64 -23.30 -9.23
C LYS A 161 -8.88 -22.00 -9.52
N GLY A 162 -9.08 -20.98 -8.69
CA GLY A 162 -8.28 -19.75 -8.64
C GLY A 162 -7.47 -19.68 -7.34
N LYS A 163 -6.23 -19.21 -7.43
CA LYS A 163 -5.31 -19.08 -6.28
C LYS A 163 -5.92 -18.16 -5.21
N LYS A 164 -6.01 -18.63 -3.97
CA LYS A 164 -6.34 -17.78 -2.80
C LYS A 164 -5.34 -16.62 -2.72
N ARG A 165 -5.84 -15.38 -2.79
CA ARG A 165 -5.05 -14.18 -2.54
C ARG A 165 -4.90 -13.98 -1.04
N GLU A 166 -3.66 -13.77 -0.59
CA GLU A 166 -3.37 -13.35 0.77
C GLU A 166 -3.53 -11.83 0.87
N PHE A 167 -4.42 -11.37 1.75
CA PHE A 167 -4.42 -9.99 2.21
C PHE A 167 -3.11 -9.73 2.98
N ARG A 168 -2.18 -8.99 2.39
CA ARG A 168 -0.93 -8.60 3.06
C ARG A 168 -1.18 -7.41 3.98
N PHE A 169 -1.44 -7.70 5.26
CA PHE A 169 -1.30 -6.73 6.34
C PHE A 169 0.19 -6.33 6.44
N HIS A 170 0.50 -5.07 6.18
CA HIS A 170 1.85 -4.54 6.38
C HIS A 170 2.05 -4.28 7.88
N PRO A 171 3.11 -4.82 8.51
CA PRO A 171 3.37 -4.61 9.93
C PRO A 171 3.47 -3.12 10.30
N ILE A 172 2.99 -2.80 11.49
CA ILE A 172 3.10 -1.48 12.11
C ILE A 172 4.61 -1.20 12.33
N LYS A 173 5.16 -0.13 11.72
CA LYS A 173 6.47 0.39 12.12
C LYS A 173 6.33 0.97 13.53
N GLU A 174 6.78 0.20 14.52
CA GLU A 174 6.91 0.62 15.92
C GLU A 174 7.69 1.94 16.01
N SER A 175 7.35 2.78 16.99
CA SER A 175 8.17 3.94 17.36
C SER A 175 9.53 3.45 17.83
N ILE A 176 10.52 3.50 16.93
CA ILE A 176 11.87 3.05 17.23
C ILE A 176 12.45 3.99 18.27
N VAL A 177 12.69 3.47 19.48
CA VAL A 177 13.60 4.08 20.45
C VAL A 177 14.97 4.19 19.75
N GLU A 178 15.56 5.38 19.69
CA GLU A 178 16.94 5.53 19.22
C GLU A 178 17.86 4.74 20.16
N GLU A 179 18.12 3.49 19.80
CA GLU A 179 19.24 2.76 20.37
C GLU A 179 20.51 3.53 20.03
N PRO A 180 21.41 3.76 21.01
CA PRO A 180 22.68 4.40 20.74
C PRO A 180 23.42 3.59 19.68
N VAL A 181 24.01 4.28 18.71
CA VAL A 181 24.81 3.65 17.65
C VAL A 181 25.96 2.88 18.30
N ASP A 182 25.84 1.56 18.36
CA ASP A 182 26.84 0.66 18.93
C ASP A 182 27.59 -0.07 17.82
N ILE A 183 28.67 0.55 17.36
CA ILE A 183 29.60 -0.04 16.39
C ILE A 183 30.76 -0.82 17.05
N THR A 184 30.82 -0.82 18.39
CA THR A 184 31.86 -1.50 19.18
C THR A 184 32.13 -2.95 18.75
N PRO A 185 31.12 -3.81 18.45
CA PRO A 185 31.39 -5.20 18.05
C PRO A 185 32.08 -5.34 16.69
N PHE A 186 31.95 -4.34 15.81
CA PHE A 186 32.53 -4.36 14.47
C PHE A 186 33.88 -3.64 14.41
N LEU A 187 34.08 -2.61 15.26
CA LEU A 187 35.33 -1.84 15.34
C LEU A 187 36.55 -2.68 15.73
N GLU A 188 36.37 -3.77 16.48
CA GLU A 188 37.47 -4.65 16.87
C GLU A 188 37.97 -5.56 15.75
N GLN A 189 37.18 -5.71 14.68
CA GLN A 189 37.51 -6.54 13.52
C GLN A 189 38.11 -5.71 12.38
N LEU A 190 38.02 -4.37 12.46
CA LEU A 190 38.64 -3.46 11.52
C LEU A 190 40.12 -3.27 11.81
N ASP A 191 40.91 -3.13 10.76
CA ASP A 191 42.30 -2.68 10.86
C ASP A 191 42.40 -1.32 11.55
N GLU A 192 43.50 -1.06 12.28
CA GLU A 192 43.66 0.15 13.09
C GLU A 192 43.43 1.44 12.29
N SER A 193 43.90 1.51 11.04
CA SER A 193 43.74 2.68 10.16
C SER A 193 42.28 2.96 9.79
N LEU A 194 41.52 1.92 9.43
CA LEU A 194 40.09 2.04 9.12
C LEU A 194 39.27 2.31 10.37
N ARG A 195 39.62 1.64 11.48
CA ARG A 195 38.96 1.83 12.78
C ARG A 195 39.03 3.28 13.24
N ASP A 196 40.21 3.91 13.14
CA ASP A 196 40.40 5.31 13.52
C ASP A 196 39.56 6.25 12.65
N LYS A 197 39.51 6.02 11.33
CA LYS A 197 38.68 6.80 10.40
C LYS A 197 37.18 6.63 10.68
N VAL A 198 36.71 5.40 10.92
CA VAL A 198 35.30 5.13 11.27
C VAL A 198 34.92 5.79 12.61
N LEU A 199 35.83 5.82 13.59
CA LEU A 199 35.64 6.53 14.85
C LEU A 199 35.63 8.06 14.67
N GLN A 200 36.43 8.59 13.76
CA GLN A 200 36.39 10.02 13.39
C GLN A 200 35.05 10.35 12.70
N LEU A 201 34.58 9.49 11.81
CA LEU A 201 33.29 9.62 11.13
C LEU A 201 32.13 9.69 12.14
N GLN A 202 32.16 8.85 13.19
CA GLN A 202 31.17 8.88 14.26
C GLN A 202 31.21 10.18 15.08
N LYS A 203 32.39 10.78 15.26
CA LYS A 203 32.60 12.00 16.06
C LYS A 203 32.34 13.29 15.28
N GLY A 204 32.26 13.22 13.95
CA GLY A 204 32.01 14.38 13.09
C GLY A 204 30.70 15.08 13.46
N SER A 205 30.79 16.38 13.77
CA SER A 205 29.66 17.20 14.21
C SER A 205 28.71 17.61 13.09
N ASP A 206 29.21 17.67 11.87
CA ASP A 206 28.57 18.25 10.70
C ASP A 206 28.83 17.40 9.45
N THR A 207 27.90 17.50 8.49
CA THR A 207 27.88 16.66 7.28
C THR A 207 29.13 16.82 6.43
N GLU A 208 29.73 18.02 6.38
CA GLU A 208 30.93 18.30 5.57
C GLU A 208 32.15 17.56 6.14
N ALA A 209 32.40 17.64 7.44
CA ALA A 209 33.45 16.87 8.10
C ALA A 209 33.25 15.35 7.96
N GLN A 210 32.00 14.87 8.04
CA GLN A 210 31.68 13.47 7.80
C GLN A 210 31.96 13.06 6.34
N CYS A 211 31.71 13.94 5.37
CA CYS A 211 32.03 13.71 3.97
C CYS A 211 33.54 13.63 3.71
N GLU A 212 34.34 14.49 4.34
CA GLU A 212 35.81 14.44 4.22
C GLU A 212 36.36 13.10 4.72
N VAL A 213 35.97 12.68 5.93
CA VAL A 213 36.41 11.39 6.50
C VAL A 213 35.88 10.21 5.67
N MET A 214 34.66 10.29 5.15
CA MET A 214 34.11 9.25 4.31
C MET A 214 34.85 9.14 2.96
N GLN A 215 35.31 10.26 2.39
CA GLN A 215 36.17 10.23 1.20
C GLN A 215 37.50 9.56 1.52
N GLU A 216 38.12 9.84 2.67
CA GLU A 216 39.35 9.15 3.08
C GLU A 216 39.18 7.64 3.31
N ILE A 217 37.97 7.20 3.71
CA ILE A 217 37.63 5.77 3.79
C ILE A 217 37.51 5.18 2.39
N VAL A 218 36.81 5.86 1.47
CA VAL A 218 36.69 5.41 0.07
C VAL A 218 38.07 5.32 -0.59
N ASP A 219 38.93 6.32 -0.40
CA ASP A 219 40.29 6.32 -0.95
C ASP A 219 41.14 5.16 -0.38
N GLN A 220 40.96 4.82 0.90
CA GLN A 220 41.62 3.65 1.52
C GLN A 220 41.15 2.33 0.91
N VAL A 221 39.84 2.19 0.65
CA VAL A 221 39.26 0.99 0.02
C VAL A 221 39.77 0.80 -1.40
N LEU A 222 40.14 1.89 -2.07
CA LEU A 222 40.64 1.90 -3.44
C LEU A 222 42.15 1.62 -3.56
N GLU A 223 42.86 1.42 -2.44
CA GLU A 223 44.27 1.00 -2.48
C GLU A 223 44.40 -0.43 -3.04
N GLU A 224 45.44 -0.69 -3.86
CA GLU A 224 45.56 -1.97 -4.59
C GLU A 224 45.68 -3.22 -3.71
N ASP A 225 46.11 -3.07 -2.45
CA ASP A 225 46.31 -4.16 -1.49
C ASP A 225 45.18 -4.26 -0.44
N PHE A 226 43.99 -3.71 -0.72
CA PHE A 226 42.88 -3.73 0.24
C PHE A 226 42.36 -5.15 0.51
N ASP A 227 42.24 -5.50 1.79
CA ASP A 227 41.71 -6.80 2.21
C ASP A 227 40.19 -6.88 2.06
N SER A 228 39.72 -7.72 1.13
CA SER A 228 38.29 -7.94 0.88
C SER A 228 37.51 -8.42 2.12
N GLU A 229 38.15 -9.07 3.09
CA GLU A 229 37.48 -9.49 4.33
C GLU A 229 37.03 -8.29 5.19
N GLN A 230 37.74 -7.15 5.07
CA GLN A 230 37.42 -5.89 5.75
C GLN A 230 36.16 -5.23 5.18
N LEU A 231 35.77 -5.52 3.92
CA LEU A 231 34.60 -4.90 3.28
C LEU A 231 33.30 -5.20 4.03
N SER A 232 33.08 -6.45 4.46
CA SER A 232 31.83 -6.82 5.15
C SER A 232 31.72 -6.18 6.55
N VAL A 233 32.87 -6.03 7.23
CA VAL A 233 32.95 -5.40 8.54
C VAL A 233 32.73 -3.89 8.40
N LEU A 234 33.35 -3.27 7.41
CA LEU A 234 33.16 -1.85 7.08
C LEU A 234 31.71 -1.57 6.69
N ALA A 235 31.10 -2.41 5.84
CA ALA A 235 29.68 -2.30 5.48
C ALA A 235 28.76 -2.36 6.71
N SER A 236 29.06 -3.26 7.65
CA SER A 236 28.30 -3.38 8.92
C SER A 236 28.47 -2.12 9.79
N CYS A 237 29.67 -1.55 9.85
CA CYS A 237 29.91 -0.28 10.56
C CYS A 237 29.13 0.88 9.94
N LEU A 238 29.20 1.03 8.61
CA LEU A 238 28.52 2.11 7.87
C LEU A 238 26.99 1.98 7.97
N GLN A 239 26.47 0.75 7.94
CA GLN A 239 25.05 0.46 8.08
C GLN A 239 24.50 0.88 9.46
N GLU A 240 25.24 0.68 10.54
CA GLU A 240 24.82 1.14 11.88
C GLU A 240 25.05 2.65 12.07
N LEU A 241 26.18 3.20 11.60
CA LEU A 241 26.45 4.65 11.67
C LEU A 241 25.38 5.48 10.96
N PHE A 242 24.98 5.05 9.76
CA PHE A 242 24.03 5.77 8.93
C PHE A 242 22.61 5.21 8.97
N LYS A 243 22.28 4.41 10.00
CA LYS A 243 20.94 3.85 10.20
C LYS A 243 19.85 4.92 10.18
N ALA A 244 20.15 6.12 10.69
CA ALA A 244 19.26 7.27 10.65
C ALA A 244 19.08 7.85 9.24
N HIS A 245 20.10 7.79 8.36
CA HIS A 245 19.99 8.29 6.98
C HIS A 245 19.02 7.48 6.12
N PHE A 246 18.81 6.20 6.47
CA PHE A 246 17.83 5.32 5.82
C PHE A 246 16.42 5.45 6.43
N ARG A 247 16.24 6.35 7.41
CA ARG A 247 14.97 6.64 8.09
C ARG A 247 14.52 8.07 7.73
N GLY A 248 13.43 8.18 6.99
CA GLY A 248 12.81 9.47 6.65
C GLY A 248 12.62 9.67 5.15
N GLU A 249 12.03 10.82 4.81
CA GLU A 249 11.80 11.24 3.42
C GLU A 249 13.13 11.70 2.82
N VAL A 250 13.58 11.01 1.76
CA VAL A 250 14.85 11.29 1.09
C VAL A 250 14.69 12.49 0.15
N LEU A 251 13.49 12.63 -0.42
CA LEU A 251 13.15 13.65 -1.39
C LEU A 251 12.82 14.98 -0.69
N PRO A 252 13.50 16.10 -1.02
CA PRO A 252 13.19 17.41 -0.47
C PRO A 252 11.73 17.83 -0.69
N GLU A 253 11.12 18.60 0.22
CA GLU A 253 9.73 19.08 0.07
C GLU A 253 9.55 19.90 -1.23
N GLU A 254 10.49 20.79 -1.52
CA GLU A 254 10.55 21.52 -2.79
C GLU A 254 11.60 20.89 -3.71
N ILE A 255 11.15 20.37 -4.86
CA ILE A 255 12.04 19.73 -5.84
C ILE A 255 12.64 20.81 -6.75
N THR A 256 13.86 21.20 -6.45
CA THR A 256 14.68 22.11 -7.26
C THR A 256 16.02 21.43 -7.57
N GLU A 257 16.74 21.87 -8.59
CA GLU A 257 18.07 21.32 -8.88
C GLU A 257 19.04 21.50 -7.70
N GLU A 258 18.92 22.61 -6.95
CA GLU A 258 19.78 22.90 -5.80
C GLU A 258 19.42 22.01 -4.60
N SER A 259 18.13 21.88 -4.27
CA SER A 259 17.69 21.04 -3.14
C SER A 259 17.94 19.55 -3.40
N LEU A 260 17.81 19.10 -4.65
CA LEU A 260 18.16 17.73 -5.04
C LEU A 260 19.66 17.48 -4.84
N GLU A 261 20.53 18.38 -5.30
CA GLU A 261 21.99 18.24 -5.15
C GLU A 261 22.40 18.28 -3.67
N GLU A 262 21.77 19.13 -2.85
CA GLU A 262 21.97 19.15 -1.40
C GLU A 262 21.58 17.82 -0.74
N SER A 263 20.46 17.24 -1.15
CA SER A 263 19.97 15.96 -0.59
C SER A 263 20.90 14.77 -0.88
N VAL A 264 21.59 14.80 -2.02
CA VAL A 264 22.58 13.78 -2.42
C VAL A 264 24.00 14.10 -1.95
N GLY A 265 24.22 15.22 -1.26
CA GLY A 265 25.50 15.63 -0.68
C GLY A 265 25.86 14.95 0.64
N LYS A 266 25.18 13.85 1.01
CA LYS A 266 25.40 13.11 2.26
C LYS A 266 26.62 12.16 2.17
N PRO A 267 27.30 11.84 3.28
CA PRO A 267 28.54 11.06 3.27
C PRO A 267 28.40 9.71 2.57
N LEU A 268 27.30 8.98 2.83
CA LEU A 268 27.05 7.67 2.22
C LEU A 268 27.04 7.71 0.68
N TYR A 269 26.54 8.81 0.09
CA TYR A 269 26.44 8.98 -1.36
C TYR A 269 27.80 9.24 -2.02
N LEU A 270 28.86 9.49 -1.25
CA LEU A 270 30.22 9.57 -1.80
C LEU A 270 30.69 8.25 -2.40
N ILE A 271 30.21 7.11 -1.91
CA ILE A 271 30.49 5.81 -2.54
C ILE A 271 29.94 5.81 -3.96
N PHE A 272 28.69 6.25 -4.15
CA PHE A 272 28.05 6.34 -5.46
C PHE A 272 28.72 7.39 -6.35
N ARG A 273 29.14 8.53 -5.78
CA ARG A 273 29.84 9.59 -6.51
C ARG A 273 31.15 9.10 -7.09
N ASN A 274 31.97 8.43 -6.28
CA ASN A 274 33.24 7.86 -6.74
C ASN A 274 32.99 6.77 -7.78
N LEU A 275 32.01 5.88 -7.55
CA LEU A 275 31.62 4.85 -8.53
C LEU A 275 31.21 5.46 -9.89
N CYS A 276 30.46 6.57 -9.89
CA CYS A 276 30.05 7.25 -11.12
C CYS A 276 31.20 7.91 -11.89
N GLN A 277 32.26 8.32 -11.19
CA GLN A 277 33.44 8.95 -11.79
C GLN A 277 34.43 7.94 -12.35
N MET A 278 34.35 6.68 -11.92
CA MET A 278 35.22 5.60 -12.39
C MET A 278 34.81 5.04 -13.75
N GLN A 279 35.80 4.44 -14.41
CA GLN A 279 35.61 3.58 -15.57
C GLN A 279 35.39 2.14 -15.11
N GLU A 280 34.54 1.39 -15.82
CA GLU A 280 34.13 0.03 -15.45
C GLU A 280 35.29 -0.98 -15.47
N ASP A 281 36.33 -0.72 -16.26
CA ASP A 281 37.53 -1.59 -16.36
C ASP A 281 38.51 -1.42 -15.18
N ASN A 282 38.26 -0.48 -14.26
CA ASN A 282 39.14 -0.21 -13.12
C ASN A 282 38.92 -1.26 -12.01
N SER A 283 39.99 -1.82 -11.45
CA SER A 283 39.90 -2.72 -10.28
C SER A 283 39.21 -2.06 -9.08
N GLY A 284 39.37 -0.74 -8.92
CA GLY A 284 38.66 0.06 -7.93
C GLY A 284 37.15 0.09 -8.14
N PHE A 285 36.67 -0.02 -9.39
CA PHE A 285 35.25 -0.07 -9.70
C PHE A 285 34.62 -1.37 -9.15
N SER A 286 35.27 -2.51 -9.38
CA SER A 286 34.82 -3.79 -8.79
C SER A 286 34.84 -3.78 -7.26
N LEU A 287 35.89 -3.22 -6.64
CA LEU A 287 35.99 -3.15 -5.18
C LEU A 287 34.87 -2.31 -4.55
N LEU A 288 34.50 -1.18 -5.16
CA LEU A 288 33.36 -0.38 -4.69
C LEU A 288 32.02 -1.08 -4.92
N LEU A 289 31.86 -1.84 -6.01
CA LEU A 289 30.67 -2.67 -6.21
C LEU A 289 30.58 -3.79 -5.16
N ASP A 290 31.69 -4.41 -4.80
CA ASP A 290 31.75 -5.42 -3.75
C ASP A 290 31.38 -4.82 -2.39
N LEU A 291 31.89 -3.62 -2.06
CA LEU A 291 31.48 -2.87 -0.86
C LEU A 291 29.96 -2.59 -0.85
N LEU A 292 29.41 -2.14 -1.99
CA LEU A 292 27.98 -1.86 -2.12
C LEU A 292 27.14 -3.14 -2.05
N SER A 293 27.64 -4.26 -2.57
CA SER A 293 26.99 -5.57 -2.50
C SER A 293 26.92 -6.06 -1.06
N GLU A 294 28.02 -5.97 -0.30
CA GLU A 294 28.05 -6.25 1.14
C GLU A 294 27.11 -5.32 1.92
N LEU A 295 27.08 -4.02 1.57
CA LEU A 295 26.17 -3.07 2.20
C LEU A 295 24.70 -3.38 1.88
N TYR A 296 24.38 -3.80 0.66
CA TYR A 296 23.02 -4.19 0.24
C TYR A 296 22.52 -5.42 1.00
N GLN A 297 23.39 -6.40 1.26
CA GLN A 297 23.03 -7.56 2.09
C GLN A 297 22.63 -7.18 3.53
N LYS A 298 23.24 -6.13 4.09
CA LYS A 298 22.93 -5.65 5.45
C LYS A 298 21.79 -4.63 5.48
N GLN A 299 21.71 -3.79 4.45
CA GLN A 299 20.74 -2.70 4.31
C GLN A 299 20.19 -2.66 2.88
N PRO A 300 19.06 -3.33 2.59
CA PRO A 300 18.51 -3.39 1.24
C PRO A 300 18.08 -2.03 0.70
N LYS A 301 17.80 -1.05 1.58
CA LYS A 301 17.41 0.30 1.18
C LYS A 301 18.47 1.01 0.31
N ILE A 302 19.73 0.60 0.38
CA ILE A 302 20.80 1.20 -0.42
C ILE A 302 20.51 1.11 -1.93
N GLY A 303 19.79 0.09 -2.39
CA GLY A 303 19.48 -0.12 -3.81
C GLY A 303 18.61 0.98 -4.42
N TYR A 304 17.45 1.29 -3.81
CA TYR A 304 16.64 2.42 -4.29
C TYR A 304 17.27 3.79 -3.97
N HIS A 305 18.13 3.89 -2.96
CA HIS A 305 18.94 5.09 -2.72
C HIS A 305 19.98 5.32 -3.84
N LEU A 306 20.54 4.27 -4.43
CA LEU A 306 21.39 4.36 -5.61
C LEU A 306 20.57 4.86 -6.82
N LEU A 307 19.38 4.30 -7.05
CA LEU A 307 18.48 4.80 -8.10
C LEU A 307 18.13 6.29 -7.91
N TYR A 308 17.90 6.71 -6.66
CA TYR A 308 17.70 8.12 -6.33
C TYR A 308 18.92 8.96 -6.65
N TYR A 309 20.11 8.55 -6.24
CA TYR A 309 21.35 9.28 -6.51
C TYR A 309 21.59 9.44 -8.03
N LEU A 310 21.43 8.34 -8.78
CA LEU A 310 21.59 8.32 -10.24
C LEU A 310 20.60 9.24 -10.95
N ARG A 311 19.43 9.47 -10.34
CA ARG A 311 18.43 10.41 -10.85
C ARG A 311 18.67 11.85 -10.43
N ALA A 312 18.98 12.09 -9.15
CA ALA A 312 19.00 13.42 -8.54
C ALA A 312 20.34 14.15 -8.75
N SER A 313 21.47 13.44 -8.79
CA SER A 313 22.80 14.07 -8.90
C SER A 313 23.12 14.48 -10.34
N LYS A 314 23.61 15.71 -10.50
CA LYS A 314 24.15 16.19 -11.78
C LYS A 314 25.38 15.38 -12.23
N ALA A 315 26.17 14.87 -11.28
CA ALA A 315 27.37 14.08 -11.58
C ALA A 315 27.04 12.70 -12.17
N ALA A 316 25.81 12.21 -11.98
CA ALA A 316 25.37 10.89 -12.44
C ALA A 316 24.45 10.93 -13.68
N LEU A 317 24.25 12.10 -14.27
CA LEU A 317 23.42 12.27 -15.48
C LEU A 317 23.81 11.29 -16.59
N GLY A 318 22.87 10.44 -17.00
CA GLY A 318 23.07 9.45 -18.06
C GLY A 318 23.87 8.21 -17.65
N ARG A 319 24.13 8.01 -16.35
CA ARG A 319 24.85 6.84 -15.82
C ARG A 319 23.93 5.81 -15.15
N MET A 320 22.63 5.78 -15.50
CA MET A 320 21.67 4.86 -14.87
C MET A 320 22.05 3.38 -15.10
N GLY A 321 22.77 3.07 -16.19
CA GLY A 321 23.33 1.73 -16.44
C GLY A 321 24.25 1.19 -15.33
N LEU A 322 24.81 2.06 -14.47
CA LEU A 322 25.57 1.62 -13.29
C LEU A 322 24.73 0.77 -12.32
N TYR A 323 23.42 0.98 -12.29
CA TYR A 323 22.53 0.15 -11.48
C TYR A 323 22.47 -1.30 -12.00
N GLU A 324 22.68 -1.54 -13.30
CA GLU A 324 22.80 -2.88 -13.85
C GLU A 324 24.06 -3.59 -13.34
N SER A 325 25.21 -2.90 -13.38
CA SER A 325 26.46 -3.42 -12.82
C SER A 325 26.35 -3.69 -11.32
N PHE A 326 25.69 -2.81 -10.58
CA PHE A 326 25.35 -3.03 -9.18
C PHE A 326 24.48 -4.27 -8.98
N ALA A 327 23.38 -4.40 -9.71
CA ALA A 327 22.49 -5.54 -9.61
C ALA A 327 23.20 -6.87 -9.93
N GLN A 328 24.09 -6.88 -10.92
CA GLN A 328 24.91 -8.05 -11.26
C GLN A 328 25.93 -8.41 -10.16
N ALA A 329 26.45 -7.42 -9.42
CA ALA A 329 27.37 -7.63 -8.30
C ALA A 329 26.66 -8.09 -7.01
N THR A 330 25.35 -7.85 -6.88
CA THR A 330 24.56 -8.40 -5.76
C THR A 330 24.41 -9.92 -5.85
N GLN A 331 24.10 -10.57 -4.73
CA GLN A 331 23.82 -12.01 -4.68
C GLN A 331 22.61 -12.45 -5.53
N LEU A 332 21.76 -11.50 -5.96
CA LEU A 332 20.62 -11.78 -6.83
C LEU A 332 21.08 -12.08 -8.27
N GLY A 333 22.13 -11.40 -8.75
CA GLY A 333 22.72 -11.59 -10.07
C GLY A 333 21.80 -11.25 -11.26
N GLU A 334 20.61 -10.68 -11.01
CA GLU A 334 19.61 -10.37 -12.03
C GLU A 334 19.02 -8.98 -11.82
N LEU A 335 19.08 -8.14 -12.87
CA LEU A 335 18.56 -6.78 -12.87
C LEU A 335 17.06 -6.72 -12.52
N HIS A 336 16.24 -7.57 -13.14
CA HIS A 336 14.79 -7.58 -12.95
C HIS A 336 14.40 -7.73 -11.48
N THR A 337 14.91 -8.81 -10.86
CA THR A 337 14.60 -9.17 -9.48
C THR A 337 15.11 -8.10 -8.51
N CYS A 338 16.32 -7.58 -8.73
CA CYS A 338 16.88 -6.49 -7.93
C CYS A 338 16.00 -5.22 -8.02
N LEU A 339 15.64 -4.81 -9.23
CA LEU A 339 14.81 -3.63 -9.47
C LEU A 339 13.43 -3.75 -8.84
N MET A 340 12.76 -4.90 -8.97
CA MET A 340 11.44 -5.10 -8.36
C MET A 340 11.51 -5.08 -6.83
N MET A 341 12.55 -5.67 -6.23
CA MET A 341 12.75 -5.64 -4.77
C MET A 341 13.02 -4.22 -4.26
N ASP A 342 13.88 -3.46 -4.95
CA ASP A 342 14.23 -2.10 -4.57
C ASP A 342 13.05 -1.13 -4.73
N MET A 343 12.30 -1.24 -5.83
CA MET A 343 11.10 -0.44 -6.04
C MET A 343 10.02 -0.80 -5.01
N LYS A 344 9.94 -2.07 -4.60
CA LYS A 344 9.02 -2.51 -3.54
C LYS A 344 9.41 -1.94 -2.18
N ALA A 345 10.69 -1.94 -1.84
CA ALA A 345 11.19 -1.31 -0.63
C ALA A 345 10.91 0.21 -0.64
N CYS A 346 11.16 0.87 -1.77
CA CYS A 346 10.84 2.29 -1.97
C CYS A 346 9.34 2.57 -1.78
N GLN A 347 8.48 1.74 -2.36
CA GLN A 347 7.02 1.85 -2.20
C GLN A 347 6.57 1.77 -0.73
N GLU A 348 7.17 0.89 0.06
CA GLU A 348 6.85 0.72 1.48
C GLU A 348 7.39 1.85 2.38
N ASP A 349 8.47 2.49 1.93
CA ASP A 349 9.17 3.54 2.68
C ASP A 349 8.69 4.96 2.33
N ASP A 350 8.66 5.31 1.04
CA ASP A 350 8.39 6.67 0.54
C ASP A 350 7.71 6.63 -0.85
N VAL A 351 6.38 6.76 -0.86
CA VAL A 351 5.58 6.77 -2.09
C VAL A 351 5.89 7.98 -2.97
N ARG A 352 6.30 9.12 -2.38
CA ARG A 352 6.61 10.34 -3.13
C ARG A 352 7.91 10.16 -3.91
N LEU A 353 8.91 9.53 -3.29
CA LEU A 353 10.13 9.11 -3.96
C LEU A 353 9.86 8.10 -5.07
N LEU A 354 8.98 7.11 -4.83
CA LEU A 354 8.57 6.15 -5.86
C LEU A 354 8.03 6.85 -7.11
N CYS A 355 7.11 7.81 -6.96
CA CYS A 355 6.56 8.58 -8.07
C CYS A 355 7.63 9.41 -8.79
N PHE A 356 8.57 10.01 -8.05
CA PHE A 356 9.68 10.76 -8.61
C PHE A 356 10.64 9.90 -9.46
N LEU A 357 10.91 8.66 -9.03
CA LEU A 357 11.79 7.72 -9.75
C LEU A 357 11.13 7.07 -10.95
N THR A 358 9.81 6.85 -10.89
CA THR A 358 9.03 6.10 -11.90
C THR A 358 9.35 6.50 -13.35
N PRO A 359 9.33 7.79 -13.75
CA PRO A 359 9.67 8.20 -15.13
C PRO A 359 11.03 7.68 -15.61
N SER A 360 12.06 7.79 -14.78
CA SER A 360 13.42 7.39 -15.15
C SER A 360 13.60 5.89 -15.19
N ILE A 361 12.96 5.16 -14.26
CA ILE A 361 13.02 3.70 -14.25
C ILE A 361 12.37 3.09 -15.50
N TYR A 362 11.20 3.60 -15.91
CA TYR A 362 10.55 3.16 -17.15
C TYR A 362 11.32 3.54 -18.42
N THR A 363 12.07 4.65 -18.39
CA THR A 363 12.84 5.13 -19.54
C THR A 363 14.14 4.34 -19.72
N GLU A 364 14.85 4.08 -18.63
CA GLU A 364 16.18 3.45 -18.66
C GLU A 364 16.09 1.92 -18.69
N PHE A 365 15.05 1.32 -18.09
CA PHE A 365 14.84 -0.13 -18.04
C PHE A 365 13.51 -0.57 -18.67
N PRO A 366 13.23 -0.22 -19.95
CA PRO A 366 11.95 -0.52 -20.58
C PRO A 366 11.70 -2.03 -20.75
N ASP A 367 12.75 -2.82 -20.95
CA ASP A 367 12.62 -4.26 -21.11
C ASP A 367 12.24 -4.98 -19.82
N GLU A 368 12.63 -4.45 -18.67
CA GLU A 368 12.28 -5.03 -17.37
C GLU A 368 10.92 -4.52 -16.86
N THR A 369 10.56 -3.28 -17.20
CA THR A 369 9.36 -2.62 -16.66
C THR A 369 8.11 -2.79 -17.53
N LEU A 370 8.24 -2.90 -18.85
CA LEU A 370 7.09 -2.91 -19.78
C LEU A 370 6.61 -4.31 -20.16
N ARG A 371 7.33 -5.37 -19.76
CA ARG A 371 6.96 -6.77 -20.04
C ARG A 371 5.88 -7.31 -19.11
N SER A 372 5.82 -6.81 -17.87
CA SER A 372 4.92 -7.27 -16.81
C SER A 372 4.17 -6.09 -16.18
N GLY A 373 2.95 -6.34 -15.69
CA GLY A 373 2.18 -5.38 -14.93
C GLY A 373 2.64 -5.21 -13.47
N GLU A 374 3.72 -5.87 -13.04
CA GLU A 374 4.17 -5.91 -11.64
C GLU A 374 4.55 -4.53 -11.08
N LEU A 375 5.46 -3.81 -11.76
CA LEU A 375 5.83 -2.45 -11.32
C LEU A 375 4.64 -1.49 -11.40
N LEU A 376 3.80 -1.64 -12.42
CA LEU A 376 2.59 -0.83 -12.56
C LEU A 376 1.64 -1.08 -11.37
N ASN A 377 1.37 -2.35 -11.02
CA ASN A 377 0.53 -2.70 -9.87
C ASN A 377 1.10 -2.12 -8.58
N MET A 378 2.41 -2.25 -8.38
CA MET A 378 3.10 -1.70 -7.22
C MET A 378 2.91 -0.18 -7.10
N ILE A 379 2.93 0.55 -8.21
CA ILE A 379 2.66 1.99 -8.21
C ILE A 379 1.18 2.26 -7.92
N VAL A 380 0.26 1.68 -8.71
CA VAL A 380 -1.18 2.02 -8.59
C VAL A 380 -1.80 1.60 -7.26
N ALA A 381 -1.18 0.65 -6.54
CA ALA A 381 -1.60 0.19 -5.22
C ALA A 381 -1.39 1.21 -4.09
N VAL A 382 -0.52 2.22 -4.27
CA VAL A 382 -0.19 3.19 -3.21
C VAL A 382 -0.33 4.65 -3.59
N ILE A 383 -0.42 4.97 -4.88
CA ILE A 383 -0.57 6.38 -5.30
C ILE A 383 -1.91 6.96 -4.86
N ASP A 384 -1.93 8.27 -4.65
CA ASP A 384 -3.17 9.03 -4.52
C ASP A 384 -3.60 9.69 -5.84
N SER A 385 -4.70 10.44 -5.81
CA SER A 385 -5.21 11.14 -6.99
C SER A 385 -4.31 12.26 -7.51
N PHE A 386 -3.53 12.90 -6.62
CA PHE A 386 -2.61 13.97 -7.01
C PHE A 386 -1.39 13.39 -7.72
N GLN A 387 -0.79 12.34 -7.15
CA GLN A 387 0.31 11.60 -7.75
C GLN A 387 -0.10 10.94 -9.08
N LEU A 388 -1.32 10.39 -9.16
CA LEU A 388 -1.87 9.90 -10.42
C LEU A 388 -1.90 11.02 -11.49
N GLN A 389 -2.36 12.21 -11.12
CA GLN A 389 -2.40 13.36 -12.03
C GLN A 389 -0.99 13.74 -12.50
N GLU A 390 -0.01 13.78 -11.61
CA GLU A 390 1.38 14.06 -11.98
C GLU A 390 1.93 13.01 -12.95
N LEU A 391 1.72 11.72 -12.69
CA LEU A 391 2.14 10.64 -13.59
C LEU A 391 1.45 10.75 -14.96
N VAL A 392 0.15 11.06 -14.99
CA VAL A 392 -0.58 11.34 -16.25
C VAL A 392 0.05 12.51 -16.99
N CYS A 393 0.42 13.60 -16.31
CA CYS A 393 1.13 14.72 -16.92
C CYS A 393 2.50 14.29 -17.48
N HIS A 394 3.27 13.47 -16.76
CA HIS A 394 4.53 12.93 -17.27
C HIS A 394 4.34 12.10 -18.54
N VAL A 395 3.29 11.28 -18.61
CA VAL A 395 2.94 10.53 -19.83
C VAL A 395 2.61 11.48 -20.98
N MET A 396 1.75 12.48 -20.73
CA MET A 396 1.32 13.43 -21.76
C MET A 396 2.46 14.31 -22.28
N MET A 397 3.45 14.62 -21.43
CA MET A 397 4.67 15.35 -21.82
C MET A 397 5.68 14.47 -22.58
N GLY A 398 5.47 13.14 -22.62
CA GLY A 398 6.41 12.19 -23.22
C GLY A 398 7.59 11.81 -22.33
N ASN A 399 7.53 12.16 -21.03
CA ASN A 399 8.57 11.86 -20.04
C ASN A 399 8.40 10.47 -19.40
N LEU A 400 7.25 9.82 -19.58
CA LEU A 400 6.93 8.51 -19.03
C LEU A 400 6.15 7.68 -20.06
N VAL A 401 6.57 6.44 -20.26
CA VAL A 401 5.85 5.45 -21.07
C VAL A 401 5.71 4.20 -20.23
N MET A 402 4.48 3.84 -19.85
CA MET A 402 4.16 2.67 -19.01
C MET A 402 3.54 1.51 -19.80
N PHE A 403 3.13 1.74 -21.04
CA PHE A 403 2.52 0.72 -21.88
C PHE A 403 3.15 0.67 -23.27
N ARG A 404 3.37 -0.54 -23.78
CA ARG A 404 3.71 -0.80 -25.18
C ARG A 404 2.60 -1.56 -25.88
N LYS A 405 2.51 -1.42 -27.20
CA LYS A 405 1.44 -2.03 -28.02
C LYS A 405 1.42 -3.56 -27.95
N ASP A 406 2.57 -4.19 -27.69
CA ASP A 406 2.74 -5.64 -27.57
C ASP A 406 2.28 -6.20 -26.22
N SER A 407 2.46 -5.46 -25.12
CA SER A 407 2.18 -5.95 -23.76
C SER A 407 0.90 -5.39 -23.15
N VAL A 408 0.41 -4.23 -23.62
CA VAL A 408 -0.71 -3.49 -23.01
C VAL A 408 -1.98 -4.32 -22.80
N LEU A 409 -2.36 -5.17 -23.76
CA LEU A 409 -3.55 -6.01 -23.62
C LEU A 409 -3.39 -7.02 -22.48
N ASN A 410 -2.22 -7.66 -22.37
CA ASN A 410 -1.97 -8.63 -21.30
C ASN A 410 -1.93 -7.96 -19.93
N ILE A 411 -1.33 -6.77 -19.83
CA ILE A 411 -1.28 -6.00 -18.59
C ILE A 411 -2.70 -5.57 -18.17
N LEU A 412 -3.54 -5.10 -19.10
CA LEU A 412 -4.93 -4.74 -18.78
C LEU A 412 -5.79 -5.94 -18.42
N ILE A 413 -5.52 -7.12 -18.97
CA ILE A 413 -6.18 -8.37 -18.54
C ILE A 413 -5.74 -8.73 -17.12
N GLN A 414 -4.45 -8.61 -16.81
CA GLN A 414 -3.93 -8.81 -15.46
C GLN A 414 -4.52 -7.79 -14.48
N SER A 415 -4.82 -6.56 -14.91
CA SER A 415 -5.37 -5.53 -14.03
C SER A 415 -6.86 -5.72 -13.71
N LEU A 416 -7.59 -6.57 -14.42
CA LEU A 416 -9.00 -6.88 -14.07
C LEU A 416 -9.13 -7.50 -12.68
N ASP A 417 -8.04 -8.08 -12.21
CA ASP A 417 -7.88 -8.72 -10.92
C ASP A 417 -7.49 -7.73 -9.80
N TRP A 418 -7.22 -6.47 -10.12
CA TRP A 418 -6.74 -5.45 -9.16
C TRP A 418 -7.89 -4.75 -8.44
N GLU A 419 -7.59 -4.03 -7.37
CA GLU A 419 -8.59 -3.29 -6.60
C GLU A 419 -9.25 -2.18 -7.44
N THR A 420 -10.45 -1.74 -7.05
CA THR A 420 -11.24 -0.73 -7.79
C THR A 420 -10.42 0.52 -8.14
N PHE A 421 -9.71 1.09 -7.16
CA PHE A 421 -8.91 2.29 -7.39
C PHE A 421 -7.69 2.02 -8.28
N GLU A 422 -7.02 0.88 -8.10
CA GLU A 422 -5.90 0.42 -8.92
C GLU A 422 -6.31 0.29 -10.39
N GLN A 423 -7.51 -0.27 -10.65
CA GLN A 423 -8.08 -0.35 -11.99
C GLN A 423 -8.34 1.03 -12.58
N TYR A 424 -8.96 1.94 -11.83
CA TYR A 424 -9.18 3.31 -12.30
C TYR A 424 -7.86 4.01 -12.65
N CYS A 425 -6.85 3.95 -11.78
CA CYS A 425 -5.52 4.50 -12.03
C CYS A 425 -4.90 3.92 -13.30
N THR A 426 -4.93 2.60 -13.44
CA THR A 426 -4.40 1.87 -14.61
C THR A 426 -5.06 2.34 -15.90
N TRP A 427 -6.39 2.45 -15.92
CA TRP A 427 -7.12 2.95 -17.07
C TRP A 427 -6.82 4.42 -17.35
N GLN A 428 -6.73 5.31 -16.34
CA GLN A 428 -6.35 6.71 -16.57
C GLN A 428 -4.95 6.84 -17.17
N LEU A 429 -3.99 6.07 -16.65
CA LEU A 429 -2.63 6.02 -17.18
C LEU A 429 -2.64 5.49 -18.62
N PHE A 430 -3.37 4.42 -18.93
CA PHE A 430 -3.51 3.91 -20.28
C PHE A 430 -4.06 4.98 -21.24
N LEU A 431 -5.10 5.71 -20.83
CA LEU A 431 -5.73 6.75 -21.65
C LEU A 431 -4.85 7.98 -21.87
N ALA A 432 -3.90 8.24 -20.98
CA ALA A 432 -2.89 9.26 -21.19
C ALA A 432 -1.92 8.89 -22.32
N HIS A 433 -1.79 7.60 -22.65
CA HIS A 433 -0.98 7.14 -23.78
C HIS A 433 -1.74 7.23 -25.10
N ASN A 434 -1.02 7.51 -26.18
CA ASN A 434 -1.56 7.51 -27.54
C ASN A 434 -1.63 6.10 -28.15
N ILE A 435 -2.26 5.16 -27.45
CA ILE A 435 -2.47 3.78 -27.90
C ILE A 435 -3.90 3.65 -28.46
N PRO A 436 -4.09 3.25 -29.73
CA PRO A 436 -5.42 3.09 -30.30
C PRO A 436 -6.24 2.06 -29.55
N LEU A 437 -7.51 2.38 -29.26
CA LEU A 437 -8.42 1.49 -28.52
C LEU A 437 -8.59 0.12 -29.20
N GLU A 438 -8.46 0.08 -30.51
CA GLU A 438 -8.52 -1.12 -31.33
C GLU A 438 -7.45 -2.17 -30.96
N THR A 439 -6.34 -1.76 -30.35
CA THR A 439 -5.30 -2.70 -29.87
C THR A 439 -5.72 -3.48 -28.64
N ILE A 440 -6.57 -2.88 -27.78
CA ILE A 440 -7.01 -3.47 -26.52
C ILE A 440 -8.45 -3.98 -26.58
N ILE A 441 -9.17 -3.74 -27.68
CA ILE A 441 -10.57 -4.16 -27.84
C ILE A 441 -10.83 -5.66 -27.57
N PRO A 442 -9.89 -6.61 -27.82
CA PRO A 442 -10.11 -8.01 -27.48
C PRO A 442 -10.34 -8.26 -25.99
N ILE A 443 -9.98 -7.31 -25.10
CA ILE A 443 -10.26 -7.40 -23.66
C ILE A 443 -11.75 -7.59 -23.37
N LEU A 444 -12.65 -7.12 -24.25
CA LEU A 444 -14.10 -7.30 -24.10
C LEU A 444 -14.53 -8.77 -23.92
N GLN A 445 -13.73 -9.73 -24.42
CA GLN A 445 -13.95 -11.16 -24.26
C GLN A 445 -13.71 -11.66 -22.82
N HIS A 446 -12.87 -10.95 -22.06
CA HIS A 446 -12.54 -11.25 -20.67
C HIS A 446 -13.43 -10.52 -19.67
N LEU A 447 -14.19 -9.52 -20.12
CA LEU A 447 -15.02 -8.69 -19.25
C LEU A 447 -16.36 -9.34 -18.91
N LYS A 448 -16.60 -9.59 -17.63
CA LYS A 448 -17.90 -10.00 -17.11
C LYS A 448 -18.61 -8.80 -16.50
N TYR A 449 -19.93 -8.73 -16.69
CA TYR A 449 -20.73 -7.54 -16.35
C TYR A 449 -20.68 -7.17 -14.86
N LYS A 450 -20.80 -8.16 -13.96
CA LYS A 450 -20.80 -7.93 -12.51
C LYS A 450 -19.39 -7.83 -11.90
N GLU A 451 -18.43 -8.56 -12.45
CA GLU A 451 -17.07 -8.66 -11.87
C GLU A 451 -16.15 -7.51 -12.29
N HIS A 452 -16.37 -6.88 -13.46
CA HIS A 452 -15.44 -5.87 -13.99
C HIS A 452 -16.10 -4.52 -14.31
N PRO A 453 -16.77 -3.85 -13.34
CA PRO A 453 -17.48 -2.59 -13.59
C PRO A 453 -16.56 -1.42 -13.96
N GLU A 454 -15.34 -1.35 -13.41
CA GLU A 454 -14.35 -0.29 -13.66
C GLU A 454 -13.89 -0.31 -15.12
N ALA A 455 -13.44 -1.47 -15.60
CA ALA A 455 -13.02 -1.64 -16.98
C ALA A 455 -14.17 -1.44 -17.98
N LEU A 456 -15.36 -1.99 -17.70
CA LEU A 456 -16.54 -1.81 -18.55
C LEU A 456 -16.97 -0.34 -18.64
N SER A 457 -17.03 0.37 -17.51
CA SER A 457 -17.42 1.78 -17.51
C SER A 457 -16.42 2.64 -18.28
N CYS A 458 -15.11 2.42 -18.08
CA CYS A 458 -14.06 3.11 -18.81
C CYS A 458 -14.18 2.85 -20.32
N LEU A 459 -14.22 1.58 -20.74
CA LEU A 459 -14.32 1.21 -22.16
C LEU A 459 -15.58 1.76 -22.82
N LEU A 460 -16.72 1.76 -22.13
CA LEU A 460 -17.96 2.33 -22.66
C LEU A 460 -17.80 3.83 -22.97
N LEU A 461 -17.16 4.58 -22.07
CA LEU A 461 -16.90 6.01 -22.23
C LEU A 461 -15.91 6.30 -23.36
N GLN A 462 -14.94 5.42 -23.59
CA GLN A 462 -13.97 5.55 -24.69
C GLN A 462 -14.54 5.13 -26.04
N LEU A 463 -15.23 3.99 -26.12
CA LEU A 463 -15.90 3.54 -27.34
C LEU A 463 -16.92 4.55 -27.85
N ARG A 464 -17.55 5.29 -26.95
CA ARG A 464 -18.45 6.41 -27.29
C ARG A 464 -17.76 7.52 -28.08
N ARG A 465 -16.45 7.70 -27.92
CA ARG A 465 -15.65 8.71 -28.63
C ARG A 465 -15.11 8.21 -29.97
N GLU A 466 -15.09 6.90 -30.17
CA GLU A 466 -14.55 6.25 -31.37
C GLU A 466 -15.62 6.04 -32.46
N LYS A 467 -15.15 6.02 -33.71
CA LYS A 467 -15.97 5.55 -34.83
C LYS A 467 -16.01 4.02 -34.82
N PRO A 468 -17.18 3.38 -35.00
CA PRO A 468 -17.27 1.93 -34.96
C PRO A 468 -16.48 1.32 -36.12
N SER A 469 -15.51 0.46 -35.81
CA SER A 469 -14.87 -0.41 -36.80
C SER A 469 -15.50 -1.80 -36.82
N GLU A 470 -15.26 -2.58 -37.88
CA GLU A 470 -15.79 -3.95 -37.99
C GLU A 470 -15.35 -4.82 -36.81
N GLU A 471 -14.09 -4.70 -36.36
CA GLU A 471 -13.58 -5.49 -35.24
C GLU A 471 -14.17 -5.03 -33.90
N MET A 472 -14.34 -3.73 -33.68
CA MET A 472 -15.02 -3.21 -32.48
C MET A 472 -16.45 -3.73 -32.38
N VAL A 473 -17.22 -3.64 -33.47
CA VAL A 473 -18.60 -4.12 -33.53
C VAL A 473 -18.65 -5.63 -33.30
N LYS A 474 -17.74 -6.39 -33.91
CA LYS A 474 -17.61 -7.83 -33.70
C LYS A 474 -17.33 -8.17 -32.24
N MET A 475 -16.38 -7.51 -31.59
CA MET A 475 -16.05 -7.76 -30.17
C MET A 475 -17.22 -7.41 -29.24
N VAL A 476 -17.91 -6.29 -29.50
CA VAL A 476 -19.11 -5.88 -28.75
C VAL A 476 -20.25 -6.90 -28.88
N LEU A 477 -20.50 -7.41 -30.10
CA LEU A 477 -21.53 -8.41 -30.36
C LEU A 477 -21.16 -9.82 -29.90
N SER A 478 -19.87 -10.09 -29.67
CA SER A 478 -19.39 -11.40 -29.20
C SER A 478 -19.57 -11.59 -27.69
N ARG A 479 -20.00 -10.55 -26.95
CA ARG A 479 -20.28 -10.64 -25.52
C ARG A 479 -21.56 -11.46 -25.25
N PRO A 480 -21.62 -12.23 -24.15
CA PRO A 480 -22.84 -12.93 -23.75
C PRO A 480 -24.03 -11.97 -23.57
N CYS A 481 -25.21 -12.37 -24.05
CA CYS A 481 -26.43 -11.61 -23.83
C CYS A 481 -27.01 -11.92 -22.45
N HIS A 482 -26.96 -10.96 -21.53
CA HIS A 482 -27.58 -11.07 -20.21
C HIS A 482 -28.60 -9.93 -20.02
N PRO A 483 -29.81 -10.18 -19.44
CA PRO A 483 -30.84 -9.13 -19.29
C PRO A 483 -30.37 -7.90 -18.49
N GLU A 484 -29.49 -8.10 -17.52
CA GLU A 484 -28.91 -7.03 -16.71
C GLU A 484 -27.75 -6.30 -17.42
N ASP A 485 -27.07 -6.93 -18.39
CA ASP A 485 -25.94 -6.32 -19.09
C ASP A 485 -26.42 -5.33 -20.14
N GLN A 486 -26.30 -4.04 -19.81
CA GLN A 486 -26.68 -2.94 -20.69
C GLN A 486 -25.51 -2.41 -21.56
N PHE A 487 -24.31 -3.00 -21.48
CA PHE A 487 -23.12 -2.49 -22.16
C PHE A 487 -23.31 -2.48 -23.69
N THR A 488 -23.60 -3.65 -24.27
CA THR A 488 -23.71 -3.84 -25.72
C THR A 488 -24.82 -2.98 -26.32
N THR A 489 -26.00 -2.97 -25.70
CA THR A 489 -27.14 -2.16 -26.17
C THR A 489 -26.85 -0.66 -26.07
N SER A 490 -26.16 -0.22 -25.01
CA SER A 490 -25.80 1.20 -24.83
C SER A 490 -24.86 1.71 -25.92
N ILE A 491 -23.79 0.96 -26.22
CA ILE A 491 -22.81 1.39 -27.23
C ILE A 491 -23.37 1.30 -28.64
N LEU A 492 -24.12 0.23 -28.98
CA LEU A 492 -24.76 0.10 -30.29
C LEU A 492 -25.80 1.19 -30.52
N ARG A 493 -26.58 1.55 -29.50
CA ARG A 493 -27.50 2.69 -29.58
C ARG A 493 -26.75 3.99 -29.82
N HIS A 494 -25.63 4.23 -29.13
CA HIS A 494 -24.85 5.43 -29.33
C HIS A 494 -24.30 5.53 -30.76
N TRP A 495 -23.68 4.46 -31.26
CA TRP A 495 -23.19 4.42 -32.64
C TRP A 495 -24.32 4.52 -33.66
N GLY A 496 -25.45 3.85 -33.43
CA GLY A 496 -26.62 3.94 -34.31
C GLY A 496 -27.26 5.33 -34.39
N LEU A 497 -27.02 6.22 -33.41
CA LEU A 497 -27.50 7.61 -33.47
C LEU A 497 -26.54 8.55 -34.22
N ARG A 498 -25.28 8.17 -34.42
CA ARG A 498 -24.23 9.04 -35.01
C ARG A 498 -23.62 8.51 -36.30
N HIS A 499 -23.62 7.20 -36.48
CA HIS A 499 -22.93 6.43 -37.51
C HIS A 499 -23.81 5.25 -37.95
N ASP A 500 -25.09 5.50 -38.22
CA ASP A 500 -26.09 4.49 -38.57
C ASP A 500 -25.72 3.69 -39.82
N ASP A 501 -25.35 4.36 -40.91
CA ASP A 501 -24.97 3.72 -42.17
C ASP A 501 -23.75 2.80 -41.96
N LEU A 502 -22.69 3.31 -41.33
CA LEU A 502 -21.45 2.58 -41.09
C LEU A 502 -21.66 1.38 -40.15
N LEU A 503 -22.43 1.56 -39.07
CA LEU A 503 -22.78 0.48 -38.17
C LEU A 503 -23.61 -0.60 -38.89
N GLY A 504 -24.58 -0.19 -39.71
CA GLY A 504 -25.39 -1.09 -40.52
C GLY A 504 -24.56 -1.91 -41.50
N GLU A 505 -23.58 -1.29 -42.17
CA GLU A 505 -22.65 -1.97 -43.06
C GLU A 505 -21.78 -3.01 -42.33
N HIS A 506 -21.22 -2.65 -41.16
CA HIS A 506 -20.41 -3.58 -40.37
C HIS A 506 -21.23 -4.77 -39.85
N ILE A 507 -22.44 -4.54 -39.32
CA ILE A 507 -23.33 -5.61 -38.87
C ILE A 507 -23.73 -6.51 -40.05
N LYS A 508 -24.08 -5.93 -41.20
CA LYS A 508 -24.39 -6.68 -42.42
C LYS A 508 -23.22 -7.57 -42.84
N ALA A 509 -21.99 -7.04 -42.85
CA ALA A 509 -20.79 -7.79 -43.20
C ALA A 509 -20.57 -8.99 -42.26
N LEU A 510 -20.74 -8.79 -40.95
CA LEU A 510 -20.58 -9.83 -39.94
C LEU A 510 -21.65 -10.94 -40.07
N LEU A 511 -22.90 -10.58 -40.34
CA LEU A 511 -23.98 -11.54 -40.58
C LEU A 511 -23.75 -12.40 -41.84
N ILE A 512 -23.26 -11.78 -42.93
CA ILE A 512 -22.98 -12.49 -44.18
C ILE A 512 -21.80 -13.46 -44.01
N LYS A 513 -20.70 -13.01 -43.39
CA LYS A 513 -19.51 -13.85 -43.14
C LYS A 513 -19.84 -15.09 -42.31
N ASN A 514 -20.63 -14.94 -41.24
CA ASN A 514 -21.03 -16.06 -40.37
C ASN A 514 -22.02 -17.03 -41.04
N ASN A 515 -22.83 -16.58 -42.01
CA ASN A 515 -23.73 -17.46 -42.77
C ASN A 515 -23.03 -18.25 -43.88
N SER A 516 -21.80 -17.88 -44.25
CA SER A 516 -21.03 -18.54 -45.31
C SER A 516 -20.14 -19.70 -44.82
N LEU A 517 -19.94 -19.83 -43.50
CA LEU A 517 -19.22 -20.94 -42.88
C LEU A 517 -20.20 -22.10 -42.62
N PRO A 518 -19.91 -23.34 -43.05
CA PRO A 518 -20.79 -24.46 -42.78
C PRO A 518 -20.88 -24.69 -41.27
N ARG A 519 -22.09 -24.52 -40.71
CA ARG A 519 -22.40 -24.84 -39.30
C ARG A 519 -21.95 -26.26 -39.01
N LYS A 520 -20.81 -26.45 -38.32
CA LYS A 520 -20.54 -27.69 -37.59
C LYS A 520 -21.57 -27.77 -36.47
N ARG A 521 -22.65 -28.51 -36.72
CA ARG A 521 -23.56 -29.00 -35.68
C ARG A 521 -22.73 -29.79 -34.68
N GLN A 522 -22.63 -29.31 -33.44
CA GLN A 522 -22.44 -30.19 -32.28
C GLN A 522 -23.79 -30.79 -31.92
#